data_AF-A0A2V7AU06-F1
#
_entry.id   AF-A0A2V7AU06-F1
#
_cell.length_a   1.000
_cell.length_b   1.000
_cell.length_c   1.000
_cell.angle_alpha   90.00
_cell.angle_beta   90.00
_cell.angle_gamma   90.00
#
_symmetry.space_group_name_H-M   'P 1'
#
loop_
_entity.id
_entity.type
_entity.pdbx_description
1 polymer ?
#
loop_
_entity_poly.entity_id
_entity_poly.type
_entity_poly.pdbx_seq_one_letter_code
_entity_poly.pdbx_strand_id
1 'polypeptide(L)' 'MSFDTPAENKAFAEKFNFNFPLICDTDRKIGTAYGANADPQKGAQRVGVIIDKQGKIKEWHARVDARAWPAEVIGRL' A
#
# COMPACT_ATOMS: atom_id res chain seq x y z
N MET A 1 0.95 1.68 1.62
CA MET A 1 2.04 2.56 1.17
C MET A 1 1.42 3.82 0.63
N SER A 2 1.98 4.99 0.95
CA SER A 2 1.61 6.28 0.36
C SER A 2 2.87 7.11 0.09
N PHE A 3 2.72 8.23 -0.60
CA PHE A 3 3.81 9.19 -0.84
C PHE A 3 3.94 10.24 0.28
N ASP A 4 3.16 10.09 1.35
CA ASP A 4 3.12 11.03 2.47
C ASP A 4 4.40 10.92 3.32
N THR A 5 4.71 12.01 4.01
CA THR A 5 5.86 12.07 4.92
C THR A 5 5.65 11.15 6.13
N PRO A 6 6.74 10.77 6.83
CA PRO A 6 6.63 10.03 8.08
C PRO A 6 5.76 10.70 9.14
N ALA A 7 5.75 12.04 9.19
CA ALA A 7 4.93 12.78 10.16
C ALA A 7 3.42 12.66 9.85
N GLU A 8 3.04 12.82 8.58
CA GLU A 8 1.65 12.68 8.13
C GLU A 8 1.12 11.26 8.32
N ASN A 9 1.92 10.25 7.91
CA ASN A 9 1.54 8.85 8.10
C ASN A 9 1.48 8.45 9.58
N LYS A 10 2.37 8.99 10.43
CA LYS A 10 2.31 8.77 11.88
C LYS A 10 1.01 9.32 12.47
N ALA A 11 0.67 10.57 12.17
CA ALA A 11 -0.57 11.18 12.63
C ALA A 11 -1.82 10.41 12.13
N PHE A 12 -1.78 9.91 10.90
CA PHE A 12 -2.85 9.08 10.34
C PHE A 12 -2.97 7.73 11.06
N ALA A 13 -1.86 7.03 11.29
CA ALA A 13 -1.84 5.76 12.01
C ALA A 13 -2.35 5.91 13.45
N GLU A 14 -1.96 6.99 14.15
CA GLU A 14 -2.42 7.29 15.50
C GLU A 14 -3.91 7.63 15.54
N LYS A 15 -4.39 8.45 14.60
CA LYS A 15 -5.81 8.82 14.49
C LYS A 15 -6.73 7.62 14.31
N PHE A 16 -6.30 6.61 13.56
CA PHE A 16 -7.09 5.41 13.28
C PHE A 16 -6.65 4.17 14.06
N ASN A 17 -5.68 4.32 14.97
CA ASN A 17 -5.14 3.27 15.84
C ASN A 17 -4.77 1.98 15.08
N PHE A 18 -4.00 2.12 13.99
CA PHE A 18 -3.59 0.97 13.19
C PHE A 18 -2.62 0.06 13.94
N ASN A 19 -2.83 -1.26 13.81
CA ASN A 19 -1.97 -2.31 14.38
C ASN A 19 -0.91 -2.82 13.39
N PHE A 20 -0.68 -2.08 12.30
CA PHE A 20 0.30 -2.40 11.26
C PHE A 20 1.08 -1.15 10.84
N PRO A 21 2.32 -1.29 10.36
CA PRO A 21 3.12 -0.15 9.93
C PRO A 21 2.63 0.42 8.59
N LEU A 22 2.85 1.72 8.40
CA LEU A 22 2.65 2.40 7.13
C LEU A 22 4.01 2.66 6.45
N ILE A 23 4.09 2.32 5.16
CA ILE A 23 5.27 2.59 4.33
C ILE A 23 5.14 4.01 3.75
N CYS A 24 6.11 4.86 4.07
CA CYS A 24 6.25 6.24 3.59
C CYS A 24 7.20 6.26 2.37
N ASP A 25 6.67 6.21 1.17
CA ASP A 25 7.41 6.17 -0.10
C ASP A 25 7.60 7.59 -0.66
N THR A 26 8.29 8.43 0.10
CA THR A 26 8.43 9.87 -0.22
C THR A 26 9.22 10.13 -1.52
N ASP A 27 10.07 9.20 -1.93
CA ASP A 27 10.81 9.25 -3.20
C ASP A 27 10.09 8.52 -4.36
N ARG A 28 8.89 7.99 -4.09
CA ARG A 28 8.00 7.31 -5.06
C ARG A 28 8.59 6.07 -5.72
N LYS A 29 9.70 5.52 -5.22
CA LYS A 29 10.36 4.37 -5.84
C LYS A 29 9.50 3.12 -5.74
N ILE A 30 8.88 2.88 -4.59
CA ILE A 30 8.04 1.70 -4.38
C ILE A 30 6.77 1.83 -5.23
N GLY A 31 6.09 2.96 -5.19
CA GLY A 31 4.89 3.18 -5.97
C GLY A 31 5.14 3.09 -7.47
N THR A 32 6.31 3.53 -7.95
CA THR A 32 6.68 3.36 -9.35
C THR A 32 6.94 1.89 -9.69
N ALA A 33 7.71 1.17 -8.85
CA ALA A 33 8.05 -0.24 -9.08
C ALA A 33 6.82 -1.17 -9.06
N TYR A 34 5.81 -0.84 -8.25
CA TYR A 34 4.60 -1.66 -8.09
C TYR A 34 3.38 -1.11 -8.85
N GLY A 35 3.54 -0.10 -9.72
CA GLY A 35 2.48 0.42 -10.58
C GLY A 35 1.45 1.33 -9.88
N ALA A 36 1.74 1.81 -8.67
CA ALA A 36 0.90 2.76 -7.94
C ALA A 36 1.17 4.23 -8.29
N ASN A 37 2.25 4.57 -9.02
CA ASN A 37 2.58 5.95 -9.44
C ASN A 37 2.16 6.25 -10.89
N ALA A 38 0.91 5.98 -11.26
CA ALA A 38 0.42 6.14 -12.63
C ALA A 38 0.33 7.61 -13.09
N ASP A 39 0.11 8.54 -12.15
CA ASP A 39 0.05 9.97 -12.38
C ASP A 39 0.92 10.67 -11.32
N PRO A 40 2.11 11.20 -11.68
CA PRO A 40 3.04 11.82 -10.74
C PRO A 40 2.47 13.06 -10.04
N GLN A 41 1.44 13.70 -10.61
CA GLN A 41 0.79 14.85 -9.96
C GLN A 41 -0.19 14.42 -8.87
N LYS A 42 -0.52 13.12 -8.78
CA LYS A 42 -1.43 12.56 -7.79
C LYS A 42 -0.69 11.74 -6.74
N GLY A 43 -1.44 11.38 -5.70
CA GLY A 43 -1.03 10.39 -4.71
C GLY A 43 -1.01 8.97 -5.29
N ALA A 44 -0.48 8.04 -4.49
CA ALA A 44 -0.42 6.62 -4.85
C ALA A 44 -1.80 6.05 -5.21
N GLN A 45 -1.89 5.36 -6.34
CA GLN A 45 -3.08 4.62 -6.74
C GLN A 45 -3.29 3.40 -5.83
N ARG A 46 -4.56 3.00 -5.66
CA ARG A 46 -4.94 1.86 -4.83
C ARG A 46 -4.68 0.53 -5.53
N VAL A 47 -3.42 0.12 -5.53
CA VAL A 47 -2.96 -1.18 -6.03
C VAL A 47 -2.91 -2.19 -4.88
N GLY A 48 -3.23 -3.45 -5.16
CA GLY A 48 -3.06 -4.58 -4.24
C GLY A 48 -1.90 -5.47 -4.67
N VAL A 49 -1.01 -5.82 -3.74
CA VAL A 49 0.12 -6.72 -4.01
C VAL A 49 0.23 -7.73 -2.87
N ILE A 50 0.36 -9.02 -3.21
CA ILE A 50 0.64 -10.09 -2.25
C ILE A 50 2.06 -10.56 -2.47
N ILE A 51 2.88 -10.50 -1.42
CA ILE A 51 4.28 -10.91 -1.44
C ILE A 51 4.45 -12.10 -0.48
N ASP A 52 5.11 -13.17 -0.93
CA ASP A 52 5.38 -14.33 -0.09
C ASP A 52 6.55 -14.11 0.89
N LYS A 53 6.82 -15.11 1.74
CA LYS A 53 7.91 -15.05 2.74
C LYS A 53 9.30 -15.00 2.12
N GLN A 54 9.44 -15.32 0.83
CA GLN A 54 10.68 -15.27 0.07
C GLN A 54 10.83 -13.94 -0.70
N GLY A 55 9.87 -13.02 -0.56
CA GLY A 55 9.88 -11.73 -1.24
C GLY A 55 9.39 -11.79 -2.69
N LYS A 56 8.74 -12.88 -3.13
CA LYS A 56 8.18 -12.98 -4.49
C LYS A 56 6.74 -12.49 -4.53
N ILE A 57 6.39 -11.79 -5.60
CA ILE A 57 5.01 -11.37 -5.86
C ILE A 57 4.18 -12.63 -6.22
N LYS A 58 3.20 -12.96 -5.37
CA LYS A 58 2.20 -14.00 -5.68
C LYS A 58 1.06 -13.45 -6.53
N GLU A 59 0.64 -12.21 -6.24
CA GLU A 59 -0.46 -11.56 -6.93
C GLU A 59 -0.25 -10.05 -7.05
N TRP A 60 -0.73 -9.48 -8.16
CA TRP A 60 -0.76 -8.04 -8.39
C TRP A 60 -2.13 -7.63 -8.96
N HIS A 61 -2.73 -6.61 -8.38
CA HIS A 61 -4.07 -6.13 -8.70
C HIS A 61 -4.03 -4.62 -8.93
N ALA A 62 -4.30 -4.19 -10.18
CA ALA A 62 -4.25 -2.79 -10.60
C ALA A 62 -5.19 -1.87 -9.78
N ARG A 63 -6.27 -2.44 -9.24
CA ARG A 63 -7.21 -1.74 -8.37
C ARG A 63 -7.81 -2.69 -7.36
N VAL A 64 -7.85 -2.26 -6.09
CA VAL A 64 -8.53 -2.99 -5.01
C VAL A 64 -9.43 -2.05 -4.19
N ASP A 65 -10.47 -2.61 -3.56
CA ASP A 65 -11.15 -1.94 -2.47
C ASP A 65 -10.33 -2.09 -1.19
N ALA A 66 -9.70 -1.00 -0.75
CA ALA A 66 -8.85 -1.01 0.44
C ALA A 66 -9.58 -1.44 1.73
N ARG A 67 -10.91 -1.37 1.79
CA ARG A 67 -11.70 -1.79 2.96
C ARG A 67 -12.01 -3.28 2.96
N ALA A 68 -12.39 -3.83 1.80
CA ALA A 68 -12.85 -5.23 1.70
C ALA A 68 -11.72 -6.21 1.40
N TRP A 69 -10.76 -5.80 0.54
CA TRP A 69 -9.76 -6.69 -0.03
C TRP A 69 -8.88 -7.41 1.00
N PRO A 70 -8.43 -6.79 2.12
CA PRO A 70 -7.65 -7.51 3.13
C PRO A 70 -8.35 -8.76 3.69
N ALA A 71 -9.66 -8.68 3.92
CA ALA A 71 -10.44 -9.82 4.41
C ALA A 71 -10.59 -10.92 3.34
N GLU A 72 -10.81 -10.52 2.08
CA GLU A 72 -10.85 -11.45 0.94
C GLU A 72 -9.53 -12.19 0.75
N VAL A 73 -8.41 -11.49 0.91
CA VAL A 73 -7.07 -12.08 0.84
C VAL A 73 -6.85 -13.08 1.96
N ILE A 74 -7.19 -12.75 3.21
CA ILE A 74 -7.03 -13.68 4.34
C ILE A 74 -7.88 -14.94 4.14
N GLY A 75 -9.09 -14.83 3.57
CA GLY A 75 -9.96 -15.99 3.34
C GLY A 75 -9.45 -17.00 2.31
N ARG A 76 -8.39 -16.67 1.56
CA ARG A 76 -7.82 -17.52 0.48
C ARG A 76 -6.32 -17.78 0.62
N LEU A 77 -5.67 -17.24 1.66
CA LEU A 77 -4.29 -17.52 2.02
C LEU A 77 -4.17 -18.80 2.85
#